data_AF-A0A2D6EN35-F1
#
_entry.id   AF-A0A2D6EN35-F1
#
_cell.length_a   1.000
_cell.length_b   1.000
_cell.length_c   1.000
_cell.angle_alpha   90.00
_cell.angle_beta   90.00
_cell.angle_gamma   90.00
#
_symmetry.space_group_name_H-M   'P 1'
#
loop_
_entity.id
_entity.type
_entity.pdbx_description
1 polymer ?
#
loop_
_entity_poly.entity_id
_entity_poly.type
_entity_poly.pdbx_seq_one_letter_code
_entity_poly.pdbx_strand_id
1 'polypeptide(L)'
;MLGSDNLMHFHTWKYWEEILHMMPILVVGRDCSLHRIQTSQALKKYPNILHDKKVFDWSATPNIFYIDASVIKGSATDIREYLKKGQRTALLSHAVRAYLDAKFISIVKNTSNHIVRGVFSCIHTFLMLKTNGRKIRNTFLFSRYF
;
A
#
# COMPACT_ATOMS: atom_id res chain seq x y z
N MET A 1 -6.87 10.20 14.01
CA MET A 1 -6.42 11.06 12.89
C MET A 1 -6.67 10.32 11.59
N LEU A 2 -7.18 10.98 10.56
CA LEU A 2 -7.45 10.39 9.23
C LEU A 2 -7.17 11.39 8.11
N GLY A 3 -7.00 10.92 6.88
CA GLY A 3 -6.84 11.78 5.70
C GLY A 3 -8.16 12.38 5.22
N SER A 4 -8.12 13.50 4.51
CA SER A 4 -9.31 14.14 3.94
C SER A 4 -10.11 13.23 2.99
N ASP A 5 -9.43 12.33 2.30
CA ASP A 5 -10.02 11.27 1.48
C ASP A 5 -10.89 10.31 2.32
N ASN A 6 -10.40 9.90 3.48
CA ASN A 6 -11.17 9.07 4.40
C ASN A 6 -12.40 9.80 4.96
N LEU A 7 -12.31 11.11 5.22
CA LEU A 7 -13.47 11.88 5.69
C LEU A 7 -14.62 11.87 4.68
N MET A 8 -14.31 11.96 3.38
CA MET A 8 -15.32 11.90 2.31
C MET A 8 -16.16 10.62 2.36
N HIS A 9 -15.53 9.51 2.79
CA HIS A 9 -16.15 8.20 2.90
C HIS A 9 -16.46 7.78 4.35
N PHE A 10 -16.28 8.67 5.33
CA PHE A 10 -16.40 8.29 6.74
C PHE A 10 -17.79 7.74 7.10
N HIS A 11 -18.84 8.27 6.46
CA HIS A 11 -20.22 7.81 6.59
C HIS A 11 -20.46 6.33 6.19
N THR A 12 -19.53 5.69 5.47
CA THR A 12 -19.65 4.28 5.10
C THR A 12 -19.07 3.35 6.15
N TRP A 13 -18.39 3.88 7.17
CA TRP A 13 -17.78 3.08 8.22
C TRP A 13 -18.87 2.57 9.17
N LYS A 14 -18.67 1.34 9.67
CA LYS A 14 -19.55 0.79 10.69
C LYS A 14 -19.45 1.66 11.95
N TYR A 15 -20.59 2.09 12.49
CA TYR A 15 -20.69 2.92 13.69
C TYR A 15 -19.99 4.30 13.58
N TRP A 16 -19.98 4.90 12.38
CA TRP A 16 -19.27 6.17 12.16
C TRP A 16 -19.80 7.32 13.03
N GLU A 17 -21.11 7.32 13.35
CA GLU A 17 -21.73 8.33 14.21
C GLU A 17 -21.27 8.16 15.65
N GLU A 18 -21.25 6.93 16.16
CA GLU A 18 -20.76 6.63 17.50
C GLU A 18 -19.29 7.03 17.65
N ILE A 19 -18.45 6.73 16.64
CA ILE A 19 -17.05 7.16 16.62
C ILE A 19 -16.95 8.68 16.74
N LEU A 20 -17.78 9.41 15.98
CA LEU A 20 -17.81 10.87 15.98
C LEU A 20 -18.20 11.45 17.34
N HIS A 21 -19.10 10.78 18.07
CA HIS A 21 -19.55 11.20 19.40
C HIS A 21 -18.59 10.75 20.53
N MET A 22 -17.79 9.71 20.32
CA MET A 22 -16.84 9.21 21.32
C MET A 22 -15.53 9.99 21.36
N MET A 23 -15.09 10.56 20.24
CA MET A 23 -13.79 11.25 20.19
C MET A 23 -13.73 12.33 19.11
N PRO A 24 -12.91 13.37 19.32
CA PRO A 24 -12.59 14.33 18.28
C PRO A 24 -11.78 13.67 17.15
N ILE A 25 -12.09 14.04 15.91
CA ILE A 25 -11.43 13.51 14.72
C ILE A 25 -10.53 14.58 14.11
N LEU A 26 -9.22 14.32 14.09
CA LEU A 26 -8.27 15.14 13.36
C LEU A 26 -8.18 14.69 11.89
N VAL A 27 -8.47 15.60 10.97
CA VAL A 27 -8.45 15.40 9.52
C VAL A 27 -7.27 16.12 8.92
N VAL A 28 -6.42 15.36 8.23
CA VAL A 28 -5.26 15.89 7.51
C VAL A 28 -5.62 16.06 6.04
N GLY A 29 -5.67 17.31 5.59
CA GLY A 29 -5.90 17.69 4.20
C GLY A 29 -4.75 17.24 3.29
N ARG A 30 -5.09 16.49 2.24
CA ARG A 30 -4.17 16.08 1.16
C ARG A 30 -4.85 16.34 -0.17
N ASP A 31 -4.28 17.22 -1.00
CA ASP A 31 -4.70 17.54 -2.38
C ASP A 31 -6.20 17.84 -2.61
N CYS A 32 -6.99 17.96 -1.54
CA CYS A 32 -8.41 18.26 -1.54
C CYS A 32 -8.58 19.62 -0.89
N SER A 33 -9.15 20.58 -1.63
CA SER A 33 -9.51 21.87 -1.06
C SER A 33 -10.50 21.66 0.09
N LEU A 34 -10.40 22.50 1.12
CA LEU A 34 -11.37 22.56 2.23
C LEU A 34 -12.82 22.54 1.73
N HIS A 35 -13.08 23.21 0.61
CA HIS A 35 -14.36 23.21 -0.10
C HIS A 35 -14.88 21.81 -0.43
N ARG A 36 -14.01 20.90 -0.91
CA ARG A 36 -14.42 19.52 -1.23
C ARG A 36 -14.83 18.77 0.03
N ILE A 37 -14.12 18.96 1.14
CA ILE A 37 -14.39 18.29 2.41
C ILE A 37 -15.78 18.68 2.95
N GLN A 38 -16.16 19.94 2.83
CA GLN A 38 -17.48 20.45 3.23
C GLN A 38 -18.64 19.72 2.53
N THR A 39 -18.40 19.08 1.38
CA THR A 39 -19.41 18.28 0.67
C THR A 39 -19.56 16.84 1.18
N SER A 40 -18.74 16.41 2.15
CA SER A 40 -18.81 15.08 2.74
C SER A 40 -20.16 14.83 3.42
N GLN A 41 -20.65 13.58 3.39
CA GLN A 41 -21.93 13.24 4.01
C GLN A 41 -21.94 13.46 5.53
N ALA A 42 -20.78 13.26 6.18
CA ALA A 42 -20.63 13.55 7.60
C ALA A 42 -20.89 15.04 7.90
N LEU A 43 -20.31 15.96 7.10
CA LEU A 43 -20.52 17.39 7.29
C LEU A 43 -21.87 17.90 6.76
N LYS A 44 -22.49 17.20 5.81
CA LYS A 44 -23.90 17.48 5.45
C LYS A 44 -24.84 17.20 6.61
N LYS A 45 -24.62 16.11 7.35
CA LYS A 45 -25.43 15.75 8.53
C LYS A 45 -25.08 16.62 9.75
N TYR A 46 -23.80 16.97 9.90
CA TYR A 46 -23.28 17.78 11.01
C TYR A 46 -22.48 18.98 10.47
N PRO A 47 -23.14 20.08 10.06
CA PRO A 47 -22.46 21.19 9.35
C PRO A 47 -21.50 22.00 10.23
N ASN A 48 -21.72 22.02 11.55
CA ASN A 48 -21.01 22.93 12.47
C ASN A 48 -19.87 22.26 13.25
N ILE A 49 -19.50 21.03 12.91
CA ILE A 49 -18.47 20.28 13.66
C ILE A 49 -17.07 20.43 13.05
N LEU A 50 -16.95 21.06 11.87
CA LEU A 50 -15.66 21.29 11.22
C LEU A 50 -15.03 22.58 11.73
N HIS A 51 -13.90 22.45 12.43
CA HIS A 51 -13.15 23.57 12.99
C HIS A 51 -11.80 23.74 12.30
N ASP A 52 -11.44 24.99 12.03
CA ASP A 52 -10.07 25.38 11.66
C ASP A 52 -9.18 25.42 12.92
N LYS A 53 -7.87 25.26 12.74
CA LYS A 53 -6.80 25.11 13.76
C LYS A 53 -6.81 26.10 14.92
N LYS A 54 -7.59 27.18 14.85
CA LYS A 54 -7.54 28.30 15.80
C LYS A 54 -8.32 28.05 17.09
N VAL A 55 -9.23 27.08 17.14
CA VAL A 55 -10.01 26.74 18.33
C VAL A 55 -10.01 25.23 18.52
N PHE A 56 -9.10 24.72 19.35
CA PHE A 56 -9.04 23.30 19.71
C PHE A 56 -9.69 23.08 21.07
N ASP A 57 -10.99 22.80 21.07
CA ASP A 57 -11.62 22.18 22.22
C ASP A 57 -11.69 20.66 22.01
N TRP A 58 -10.68 19.96 22.54
CA TRP A 58 -10.60 18.50 22.48
C TRP A 58 -11.63 17.80 23.35
N SER A 59 -12.31 18.53 24.25
CA SER A 59 -13.29 17.96 25.18
C SER A 59 -14.70 17.90 24.60
N ALA A 60 -15.01 18.75 23.61
CA ALA A 60 -16.29 18.72 22.93
C ALA A 60 -16.33 17.63 21.85
N THR A 61 -17.41 16.86 21.84
CA THR A 61 -17.78 15.93 20.77
C THR A 61 -19.25 16.14 20.42
N PRO A 62 -19.65 16.00 19.14
CA PRO A 62 -18.82 15.66 17.98
C PRO A 62 -17.98 16.85 17.47
N ASN A 63 -16.69 16.62 17.19
CA ASN A 63 -15.80 17.65 16.64
C ASN A 63 -14.82 17.06 15.62
N ILE A 64 -14.64 17.78 14.51
CA ILE A 64 -13.71 17.46 13.44
C ILE A 64 -12.75 18.65 13.27
N PHE A 65 -11.46 18.42 13.46
CA PHE A 65 -10.43 19.42 13.26
C PHE A 65 -9.77 19.23 11.91
N TYR A 66 -9.62 20.30 11.14
CA TYR A 66 -8.93 20.24 9.85
C TYR A 66 -7.52 20.83 9.93
N ILE A 67 -6.55 20.06 9.43
CA ILE A 67 -5.18 20.52 9.23
C ILE A 67 -4.85 20.43 7.75
N ASP A 68 -4.66 21.57 7.09
CA ASP A 68 -4.04 21.56 5.77
C ASP A 68 -2.59 21.07 5.86
N ALA A 69 -2.30 19.99 5.13
CA ALA A 69 -0.98 19.41 4.95
C ALA A 69 -0.68 19.21 3.46
N SER A 70 -1.18 20.11 2.60
CA SER A 70 -0.94 20.21 1.15
C SER A 70 0.55 20.13 0.74
N VAL A 71 1.47 20.32 1.68
CA VAL A 71 2.92 20.19 1.47
C VAL A 71 3.37 18.71 1.37
N ILE A 72 2.64 17.77 1.98
CA ILE A 72 3.03 16.33 1.99
C ILE A 72 2.50 15.66 0.72
N LYS A 73 3.30 15.73 -0.34
CA LYS A 73 3.04 15.01 -1.59
C LYS A 73 3.50 13.57 -1.47
N GLY A 74 2.68 12.63 -1.95
CA GLY A 74 3.04 11.22 -2.09
C GLY A 74 1.99 10.26 -1.51
N SER A 75 1.62 9.28 -2.31
CA SER A 75 0.73 8.18 -1.94
C SER A 75 1.45 6.85 -1.89
N ALA A 76 0.85 5.87 -1.21
CA ALA A 76 1.34 4.49 -1.26
C ALA A 76 1.28 3.91 -2.68
N THR A 77 0.37 4.40 -3.53
CA THR A 77 0.29 4.00 -4.95
C THR A 77 1.53 4.48 -5.70
N ASP A 78 1.90 5.74 -5.56
CA ASP A 78 3.10 6.29 -6.22
C ASP A 78 4.35 5.54 -5.77
N ILE A 79 4.48 5.28 -4.47
CA ILE A 79 5.60 4.50 -3.92
C ILE A 79 5.66 3.11 -4.57
N ARG A 80 4.53 2.41 -4.67
CA ARG A 80 4.50 1.09 -5.34
C ARG A 80 4.90 1.17 -6.81
N GLU A 81 4.50 2.22 -7.52
CA GLU A 81 4.90 2.42 -8.92
C GLU A 81 6.39 2.71 -9.07
N TYR A 82 6.96 3.56 -8.22
CA TYR A 82 8.41 3.80 -8.18
C TYR A 82 9.17 2.49 -7.93
N LEU A 83 8.74 1.70 -6.96
CA LEU A 83 9.37 0.41 -6.64
C LEU A 83 9.28 -0.58 -7.80
N LYS A 84 8.13 -0.66 -8.50
CA LYS A 84 7.98 -1.52 -9.69
C LYS A 84 8.94 -1.14 -10.83
N LYS A 85 9.25 0.15 -10.97
CA LYS A 85 10.19 0.67 -11.98
C LYS A 85 11.66 0.57 -11.55
N GLY A 86 11.95 0.02 -10.35
CA GLY A 86 13.29 0.01 -9.78
C GLY A 86 13.82 1.40 -9.41
N GLN A 87 12.94 2.40 -9.30
CA GLN A 87 13.30 3.78 -9.00
C GLN A 87 13.33 4.02 -7.48
N ARG A 88 14.27 4.86 -7.04
CA ARG A 88 14.33 5.32 -5.65
C ARG A 88 13.38 6.51 -5.47
N THR A 89 12.72 6.57 -4.31
CA THR A 89 11.83 7.68 -3.95
C THR A 89 12.23 8.33 -2.63
N ALA A 90 12.19 9.66 -2.58
CA ALA A 90 12.40 10.44 -1.36
C ALA A 90 11.22 10.34 -0.36
N LEU A 91 10.11 9.72 -0.77
CA LEU A 91 8.89 9.56 0.02
C LEU A 91 9.02 8.54 1.18
N LEU A 92 10.12 7.78 1.21
CA LEU A 92 10.37 6.77 2.23
C LEU A 92 11.52 7.19 3.13
N SER A 93 11.34 6.98 4.44
CA SER A 93 12.42 7.12 5.41
C SER A 93 13.54 6.11 5.12
N HIS A 94 14.75 6.43 5.59
CA HIS A 94 15.91 5.55 5.45
C HIS A 94 15.64 4.14 6.01
N ALA A 95 15.01 4.05 7.18
CA ALA A 95 14.68 2.77 7.82
C ALA A 95 13.70 1.92 7.00
N VAL A 96 12.63 2.54 6.45
CA VAL A 96 11.66 1.82 5.61
C VAL A 96 12.31 1.36 4.32
N ARG A 97 13.19 2.17 3.73
CA ARG A 97 13.94 1.78 2.53
C ARG A 97 14.86 0.58 2.79
N ALA A 98 15.63 0.61 3.88
CA ALA A 98 16.49 -0.50 4.27
C ALA A 98 15.70 -1.80 4.51
N TYR A 99 14.52 -1.70 5.11
CA TYR A 99 13.62 -2.83 5.29
C TYR A 99 13.14 -3.41 3.94
N LEU A 100 12.71 -2.56 3.01
CA LEU A 100 12.26 -2.99 1.69
C LEU A 100 13.38 -3.65 0.90
N ASP A 101 14.58 -3.08 0.91
CA ASP A 101 15.75 -3.63 0.21
C ASP A 101 16.11 -5.03 0.77
N ALA A 102 16.12 -5.18 2.09
CA ALA A 102 16.36 -6.48 2.74
C ALA A 102 15.32 -7.53 2.35
N LYS A 103 14.03 -7.15 2.29
CA LYS A 103 12.95 -8.05 1.87
C LYS A 103 13.03 -8.38 0.38
N PHE A 104 13.34 -7.42 -0.48
CA PHE A 104 13.50 -7.67 -1.92
C PHE A 104 14.63 -8.65 -2.20
N ILE A 105 15.78 -8.49 -1.53
CA ILE A 105 16.91 -9.42 -1.62
C ILE A 105 16.52 -10.83 -1.16
N SER A 106 15.72 -10.94 -0.08
CA SER A 106 15.26 -12.25 0.41
C SER A 106 14.34 -12.97 -0.58
N ILE A 107 13.46 -12.22 -1.26
CA ILE A 107 12.57 -12.76 -2.29
C ILE A 107 13.40 -13.23 -3.48
N VAL A 108 14.27 -12.38 -4.03
CA VAL A 108 15.12 -12.74 -5.17
C VAL A 108 15.99 -13.95 -4.86
N LYS A 109 16.62 -14.03 -3.68
CA LYS A 109 17.41 -15.19 -3.27
C LYS A 109 16.58 -16.47 -3.19
N ASN A 110 15.37 -16.41 -2.66
CA ASN A 110 14.48 -17.58 -2.61
C ASN A 110 14.01 -18.00 -4.01
N THR A 111 13.65 -17.06 -4.89
CA THR A 111 13.24 -17.38 -6.25
C THR A 111 14.40 -17.93 -7.08
N SER A 112 15.61 -17.35 -6.94
CA SER A 112 16.84 -17.87 -7.55
C SER A 112 17.17 -19.27 -7.04
N ASN A 113 17.02 -19.54 -5.73
CA ASN A 113 17.24 -20.88 -5.19
C ASN A 113 16.22 -21.90 -5.73
N HIS A 114 14.95 -21.52 -5.90
CA HIS A 114 13.94 -22.38 -6.51
C HIS A 114 14.19 -22.63 -8.00
N ILE A 115 14.58 -21.59 -8.76
CA ILE A 115 14.91 -21.71 -10.19
C ILE A 115 16.18 -22.54 -10.39
N VAL A 116 17.24 -22.28 -9.61
CA VAL A 116 18.48 -23.06 -9.68
C VAL A 116 18.23 -24.51 -9.30
N ARG A 117 17.40 -24.80 -8.28
CA ARG A 117 16.99 -26.16 -7.93
C ARG A 117 16.15 -26.83 -9.03
N GLY A 118 15.23 -26.10 -9.65
CA GLY A 118 14.42 -26.62 -10.77
C GLY A 118 15.27 -26.94 -12.01
N VAL A 119 16.21 -26.06 -12.35
CA VAL A 119 17.15 -26.27 -13.47
C VAL A 119 18.13 -27.41 -13.17
N PHE A 120 18.67 -27.51 -11.95
CA PHE A 120 19.52 -28.63 -11.56
C PHE A 120 18.76 -29.97 -11.55
N SER A 121 17.50 -29.99 -11.10
CA SER A 121 16.67 -31.20 -11.13
C SER A 121 16.39 -31.67 -12.55
N CYS A 122 16.12 -30.76 -13.49
CA CYS A 122 15.93 -31.11 -14.90
C CYS A 122 17.22 -31.61 -15.56
N ILE A 123 18.37 -30.99 -15.26
CA ILE A 123 19.67 -31.41 -15.80
C ILE A 123 20.08 -32.78 -15.23
N HIS A 124 19.81 -33.06 -13.95
CA HIS A 124 20.18 -34.34 -13.35
C HIS A 124 19.33 -35.51 -13.88
N THR A 125 18.03 -35.30 -14.10
CA THR A 125 17.17 -36.30 -14.77
C THR A 125 17.60 -36.53 -16.23
N PHE A 126 18.03 -35.48 -16.92
CA PHE A 126 18.52 -35.59 -18.31
C PHE A 126 19.88 -36.29 -18.40
N LEU A 127 20.78 -36.10 -17.41
CA LEU A 127 22.07 -36.80 -17.35
C LEU A 127 21.89 -38.30 -17.00
N MET A 128 20.98 -38.64 -16.09
CA MET A 128 20.68 -40.02 -15.71
C MET A 128 20.06 -40.84 -16.85
N LEU A 129 19.31 -40.20 -17.77
CA LEU A 129 18.77 -40.86 -18.95
C LEU A 129 19.80 -41.09 -20.06
N LYS A 130 20.95 -40.40 -20.03
CA LYS A 130 21.99 -40.50 -21.07
C LYS A 130 23.02 -41.60 -20.79
N THR A 131 23.21 -41.98 -19.53
CA THR A 131 24.15 -43.06 -19.14
C THR A 131 23.58 -44.47 -19.29
N ASN A 132 22.26 -44.62 -19.44
CA ASN A 132 21.58 -45.88 -19.71
C ASN A 132 21.14 -46.02 -21.18
N GLY A 133 22.12 -46.00 -22.10
CA GLY A 133 22.14 -46.78 -23.35
C GLY A 133 20.85 -46.98 -24.19
N ARG A 134 19.90 -46.06 -24.23
CA ARG A 134 18.77 -46.13 -25.17
C ARG A 134 18.49 -44.78 -25.84
N LYS A 135 18.54 -44.81 -27.17
CA LYS A 135 18.09 -43.76 -28.09
C LYS A 135 16.64 -43.39 -27.77
N ILE A 136 16.41 -42.25 -27.12
CA ILE A 136 15.08 -41.66 -26.99
C ILE A 136 14.97 -40.54 -28.02
N ARG A 137 13.95 -40.62 -28.89
CA ARG A 137 13.60 -39.60 -29.89
C ARG A 137 13.18 -38.32 -29.16
N ASN A 138 13.73 -37.19 -29.61
CA ASN A 138 13.37 -35.86 -29.15
C ASN A 138 11.86 -35.61 -29.32
N THR A 139 11.17 -35.30 -28.23
CA THR A 139 9.92 -34.53 -28.27
C THR A 139 10.02 -33.48 -27.18
N PHE A 140 10.48 -32.29 -27.57
CA PHE A 140 10.43 -31.11 -26.72
C PHE A 140 8.97 -30.65 -26.66
N LEU A 141 8.30 -30.95 -25.56
CA LEU A 141 7.06 -30.29 -25.17
C LEU A 141 7.41 -29.32 -24.04
N PHE A 142 7.65 -28.07 -24.42
CA PHE A 142 7.63 -26.93 -23.49
C PHE A 142 6.17 -26.75 -23.05
N SER A 143 5.79 -27.38 -21.93
CA SER A 143 4.54 -27.03 -21.26
C SER A 143 4.77 -25.78 -20.43
N ARG A 144 4.09 -24.70 -20.83
CA ARG A 144 3.89 -23.46 -20.10
C ARG A 144 3.37 -23.75 -18.69
N TYR A 145 3.99 -23.14 -17.68
CA TYR A 145 3.28 -22.75 -16.47
C TYR A 145 3.62 -21.29 -16.18
N PHE A 146 2.60 -20.45 -16.36
CA PHE A 146 2.45 -19.16 -15.67
C PHE A 146 2.23 -19.42 -14.16
#